data_AF-A0A3D2TTT9-F1
#
_entry.id   AF-A0A3D2TTT9-F1
#
_cell.length_a   1.000
_cell.length_b   1.000
_cell.length_c   1.000
_cell.angle_alpha   90.00
_cell.angle_beta   90.00
_cell.angle_gamma   90.00
#
_symmetry.space_group_name_H-M   'P 1'
#
loop_
_entity.id
_entity.type
_entity.pdbx_description
1 polymer ?
#
loop_
_entity_poly.entity_id
_entity_poly.type
_entity_poly.pdbx_seq_one_letter_code
_entity_poly.pdbx_strand_id
1 'polypeptide(L)'
;MEKSLDSHGRWRNKIVAFRVSEEEARIIDDKVALSGLTKQEYIIRRLCEKKIVVNGNPKVYIALKNRLNDVYEELKRITSAGEVDDVLLEVIELIGVTMNGMKEDKNNE
;
A
#
# COMPACT_ATOMS: atom_id res chain seq x y z
N MET A 1 26.24 12.15 8.95
CA MET A 1 25.05 11.53 8.35
C MET A 1 25.38 11.26 6.89
N GLU A 2 25.50 9.99 6.54
CA GLU A 2 25.88 9.56 5.19
C GLU A 2 24.78 9.92 4.19
N LYS A 3 25.19 10.57 3.10
CA LYS A 3 24.28 11.00 2.04
C LYS A 3 23.93 9.78 1.20
N SER A 4 22.69 9.30 1.25
CA SER A 4 22.24 8.19 0.39
C SER A 4 21.83 8.73 -0.98
N LEU A 5 22.56 8.31 -2.02
CA LEU A 5 22.20 8.50 -3.41
C LEU A 5 21.10 7.48 -3.75
N ASP A 6 19.93 7.93 -4.20
CA ASP A 6 18.91 6.99 -4.68
C ASP A 6 19.30 6.38 -6.03
N SER A 7 18.57 5.33 -6.47
CA SER A 7 18.79 4.65 -7.76
C SER A 7 18.65 5.55 -8.99
N HIS A 8 18.21 6.81 -8.80
CA HIS A 8 18.03 7.83 -9.83
C HIS A 8 19.00 9.00 -9.67
N GLY A 9 20.06 8.87 -8.84
CA GLY A 9 21.09 9.89 -8.68
C GLY A 9 20.68 11.10 -7.84
N ARG A 10 19.57 11.05 -7.10
CA ARG A 10 19.09 12.17 -6.29
C ARG A 10 19.60 12.08 -4.85
N TRP A 11 20.02 13.21 -4.31
CA TRP A 11 20.40 13.36 -2.92
C TRP A 11 19.17 13.66 -2.05
N ARG A 12 18.82 12.74 -1.14
CA ARG A 12 17.69 12.90 -0.21
C ARG A 12 18.18 13.44 1.14
N ASN A 13 18.35 14.76 1.23
CA ASN A 13 18.93 15.45 2.39
C ASN A 13 17.92 16.25 3.24
N LYS A 14 16.62 16.21 2.89
CA LYS A 14 15.54 16.91 3.62
C LYS A 14 14.57 15.89 4.20
N ILE A 15 14.15 16.13 5.44
CA ILE A 15 13.13 15.34 6.14
C ILE A 15 11.80 16.09 6.05
N VAL A 16 10.74 15.38 5.66
CA VAL A 16 9.35 15.84 5.75
C VAL A 16 8.64 14.91 6.72
N ALA A 17 8.11 15.46 7.81
CA ALA A 17 7.42 14.69 8.85
C ALA A 17 6.06 15.33 9.15
N PHE A 18 5.06 14.49 9.39
CA PHE A 18 3.72 14.88 9.80
C PHE A 18 3.24 13.94 10.90
N ARG A 19 2.31 14.40 11.74
CA ARG A 19 1.70 13.59 12.79
C ARG A 19 0.49 12.85 12.20
N VAL A 20 0.30 11.62 12.67
CA VAL A 20 -0.82 10.76 12.31
C VAL A 20 -1.33 10.06 13.56
N SER A 21 -2.61 9.68 13.56
CA SER A 21 -3.16 8.74 14.54
C SER A 21 -2.58 7.34 14.34
N GLU A 22 -2.81 6.43 15.29
CA GLU A 22 -2.42 5.02 15.15
C GLU A 22 -3.14 4.34 13.97
N GLU A 23 -4.40 4.68 13.74
CA GLU A 23 -5.21 4.16 12.62
C GLU A 23 -4.65 4.63 11.27
N GLU A 24 -4.36 5.92 11.15
CA GLU A 24 -3.76 6.51 9.95
C GLU A 24 -2.37 5.90 9.66
N ALA A 25 -1.56 5.67 10.71
CA ALA A 25 -0.27 5.01 10.57
C ALA A 25 -0.42 3.57 10.05
N ARG A 26 -1.40 2.82 10.56
CA ARG A 26 -1.69 1.46 10.11
C ARG A 26 -2.11 1.43 8.64
N ILE A 27 -3.00 2.34 8.22
CA ILE A 27 -3.45 2.47 6.83
C ILE A 27 -2.27 2.76 5.89
N ILE A 28 -1.39 3.69 6.27
CA ILE A 28 -0.18 4.00 5.49
C ILE A 28 0.71 2.78 5.36
N ASP A 29 0.90 2.02 6.44
CA ASP A 29 1.79 0.87 6.46
C ASP A 29 1.26 -0.29 5.62
N ASP A 30 -0.05 -0.54 5.66
CA ASP A 30 -0.73 -1.49 4.79
C ASP A 30 -0.59 -1.11 3.31
N LYS A 31 -0.83 0.17 2.99
CA LYS A 31 -0.66 0.72 1.63
C LYS A 31 0.76 0.56 1.11
N VAL A 32 1.76 0.81 1.96
CA VAL A 32 3.18 0.62 1.63
C VAL A 32 3.46 -0.86 1.37
N ALA A 33 3.02 -1.76 2.24
CA ALA A 33 3.24 -3.19 2.10
C ALA A 33 2.63 -3.75 0.80
N LEU A 34 1.39 -3.35 0.48
CA LEU A 34 0.69 -3.76 -0.74
C LEU A 34 1.34 -3.23 -2.02
N SER A 35 1.99 -2.06 -1.95
CA SER A 35 2.70 -1.50 -3.12
C SER A 35 4.03 -2.20 -3.44
N GLY A 36 4.60 -2.95 -2.49
CA GLY A 36 5.96 -3.51 -2.60
C GLY A 36 7.09 -2.46 -2.56
N LEU A 37 6.76 -1.18 -2.33
CA LEU A 37 7.73 -0.09 -2.23
C LEU A 37 8.20 0.11 -0.79
N THR A 38 9.31 0.84 -0.62
CA THR A 38 9.66 1.37 0.70
C THR A 38 8.70 2.49 1.08
N LYS A 39 8.51 2.73 2.38
CA LYS A 39 7.64 3.81 2.90
C LYS A 39 7.98 5.18 2.27
N GLN A 40 9.27 5.48 2.14
CA GLN A 40 9.76 6.69 1.50
C GLN A 40 9.40 6.76 0.01
N GLU A 41 9.61 5.68 -0.76
CA GLU A 41 9.31 5.67 -2.19
C GLU A 41 7.80 5.75 -2.44
N TYR A 42 6.99 5.07 -1.62
CA TYR A 42 5.53 5.15 -1.66
C TYR A 42 5.04 6.58 -1.41
N ILE A 43 5.48 7.21 -0.31
CA ILE A 43 5.06 8.57 0.07
C ILE A 43 5.48 9.58 -1.00
N ILE A 44 6.71 9.49 -1.52
CA ILE A 44 7.19 10.39 -2.59
C ILE A 44 6.34 10.23 -3.85
N ARG A 45 6.03 8.99 -4.27
CA ARG A 45 5.20 8.78 -5.47
C ARG A 45 3.78 9.30 -5.28
N ARG A 46 3.20 9.08 -4.09
CA ARG A 46 1.84 9.53 -3.77
C ARG A 46 1.72 11.05 -3.68
N LEU A 47 2.68 11.72 -3.04
CA LEU A 47 2.70 13.18 -2.91
C LEU A 47 3.12 13.92 -4.18
N CYS A 48 3.84 13.27 -5.10
CA CYS A 48 4.28 13.85 -6.37
C CYS A 48 3.45 13.38 -7.58
N GLU A 49 2.23 12.85 -7.36
CA GLU A 49 1.31 12.36 -8.41
C GLU A 49 1.92 11.37 -9.41
N LYS A 50 2.95 10.62 -9.01
CA LYS A 50 3.53 9.60 -9.88
C LYS A 50 2.70 8.33 -9.77
N LYS A 51 2.23 7.80 -10.92
CA LYS A 51 1.49 6.52 -10.99
C LYS A 51 2.21 5.45 -10.16
N ILE A 52 1.48 4.85 -9.24
CA ILE A 52 1.94 3.69 -8.47
C ILE A 52 1.68 2.46 -9.35
N VAL A 53 2.74 1.89 -9.93
CA VAL A 53 2.68 0.61 -10.65
C VAL A 53 3.03 -0.50 -9.67
N VAL A 54 2.11 -1.44 -9.48
CA VAL A 54 2.30 -2.62 -8.62
C VAL A 54 2.87 -3.74 -9.47
N ASN A 55 4.18 -3.96 -9.40
CA ASN A 55 4.81 -5.09 -10.09
C ASN A 55 4.63 -6.36 -9.26
N GLY A 56 4.12 -7.42 -9.88
CA GLY A 56 3.96 -8.72 -9.22
C GLY A 56 5.29 -9.24 -8.66
N ASN A 57 5.38 -9.41 -7.34
CA ASN A 57 6.54 -9.98 -6.66
C ASN A 57 6.04 -10.89 -5.52
N PRO A 58 6.74 -12.00 -5.18
CA PRO A 58 6.38 -12.85 -4.04
C PRO A 58 6.05 -12.10 -2.74
N LYS A 59 6.72 -10.99 -2.44
CA LYS A 59 6.41 -10.15 -1.27
C LYS A 59 5.02 -9.50 -1.35
N VAL A 60 4.63 -9.00 -2.52
CA VAL A 60 3.31 -8.41 -2.78
C VAL A 60 2.24 -9.48 -2.65
N TYR A 61 2.48 -10.69 -3.18
CA TYR A 61 1.54 -11.81 -3.08
C TYR A 61 1.30 -12.23 -1.62
N ILE A 62 2.37 -12.33 -0.81
CA ILE A 62 2.25 -12.66 0.61
C ILE A 62 1.50 -11.57 1.37
N ALA A 63 1.79 -10.29 1.11
CA ALA A 63 1.10 -9.17 1.72
C ALA A 63 -0.40 -9.15 1.35
N LEU A 64 -0.72 -9.37 0.08
CA LEU A 64 -2.09 -9.44 -0.41
C LEU A 64 -2.86 -10.60 0.25
N LYS A 65 -2.25 -11.79 0.32
CA LYS A 65 -2.85 -12.96 0.96
C LYS A 65 -3.12 -12.73 2.45
N ASN A 66 -2.15 -12.16 3.17
CA ASN A 66 -2.32 -11.86 4.59
C ASN A 66 -3.43 -10.84 4.80
N ARG A 67 -3.48 -9.79 3.97
CA ARG A 67 -4.51 -8.77 4.13
C ARG A 67 -5.90 -9.26 3.76
N LEU A 68 -6.01 -10.13 2.76
CA LEU A 68 -7.27 -10.82 2.45
C LEU A 68 -7.74 -11.70 3.61
N ASN A 69 -6.83 -12.36 4.33
CA ASN A 69 -7.19 -13.12 5.53
C ASN A 69 -7.68 -12.21 6.66
N ASP A 70 -7.04 -11.06 6.87
CA ASP A 70 -7.48 -10.09 7.89
C ASP A 70 -8.90 -9.60 7.57
N VAL A 71 -9.15 -9.20 6.32
CA VAL A 71 -10.49 -8.81 5.84
C VAL A 71 -11.49 -9.95 6.00
N TYR A 72 -11.09 -11.19 5.70
CA TYR A 72 -11.96 -12.34 5.84
C TYR A 72 -12.36 -12.61 7.30
N GLU A 73 -11.43 -12.49 8.25
CA GLU A 73 -11.74 -12.64 9.67
C GLU A 73 -12.57 -11.47 10.20
N GLU A 74 -12.37 -10.25 9.68
CA GLU A 74 -13.22 -9.09 9.97
C GLU A 74 -14.67 -9.32 9.50
N LEU A 75 -14.84 -9.78 8.26
CA LEU A 75 -16.15 -10.10 7.68
C LEU A 75 -16.88 -11.22 8.43
N LYS A 76 -16.16 -12.21 8.96
CA LYS A 76 -16.75 -13.27 9.81
C LYS A 76 -17.29 -12.74 11.14
N ARG A 77 -16.70 -11.67 11.68
CA ARG A 77 -17.15 -11.06 12.94
C ARG A 77 -18.38 -10.17 12.75
N ILE A 78 -18.57 -9.62 11.56
CA ILE A 78 -19.71 -8.76 11.23
C ILE A 78 -20.99 -9.59 11.22
N THR A 79 -21.95 -9.20 12.07
CA THR A 79 -23.26 -9.85 12.19
C THR A 79 -24.41 -9.01 11.65
N SER A 80 -24.18 -7.72 11.42
CA SER A 80 -25.15 -6.80 10.81
C SER A 80 -24.49 -5.73 9.93
N ALA A 81 -25.22 -5.22 8.93
CA ALA A 81 -24.68 -4.27 7.96
C ALA A 81 -24.22 -2.92 8.56
N GLY A 82 -24.65 -2.59 9.78
CA GLY A 82 -24.22 -1.38 10.50
C GLY A 82 -22.86 -1.50 11.20
N GLU A 83 -22.26 -2.70 11.22
CA GLU A 83 -20.95 -2.98 11.84
C GLU A 83 -19.79 -2.91 10.82
N VAL A 84 -20.10 -2.61 9.56
CA VAL A 84 -19.10 -2.45 8.51
C VAL A 84 -18.47 -1.06 8.65
N ASP A 85 -17.21 -1.04 9.09
CA ASP A 85 -16.44 0.20 9.23
C ASP A 85 -15.93 0.71 7.87
N ASP A 86 -15.87 2.04 7.71
CA ASP A 86 -15.40 2.71 6.49
C ASP A 86 -13.95 2.34 6.16
N VAL A 87 -13.14 2.05 7.19
CA VAL A 87 -11.76 1.58 7.02
C VAL A 87 -11.72 0.21 6.32
N LEU A 88 -12.66 -0.69 6.63
CA LEU A 88 -12.74 -2.00 5.98
C LEU A 88 -13.06 -1.84 4.48
N LEU A 89 -13.96 -0.92 4.15
CA LEU A 89 -14.32 -0.62 2.76
C LEU A 89 -13.12 -0.04 1.99
N GLU A 90 -12.38 0.91 2.57
CA GLU A 90 -11.17 1.46 1.96
C GLU A 90 -10.10 0.38 1.71
N VAL A 91 -9.94 -0.55 2.64
CA VAL A 91 -8.99 -1.67 2.51
C VAL A 91 -9.42 -2.61 1.37
N ILE A 92 -10.71 -2.93 1.27
CA ILE A 92 -11.25 -3.77 0.19
C ILE A 92 -11.06 -3.08 -1.17
N GLU A 93 -11.34 -1.79 -1.27
CA GLU A 93 -11.15 -1.01 -2.50
C GLU A 93 -9.67 -1.00 -2.91
N LEU A 94 -8.77 -0.76 -1.95
CA LEU A 94 -7.32 -0.78 -2.19
C LEU A 94 -6.84 -2.15 -2.68
N ILE A 95 -7.33 -3.25 -2.10
CA ILE A 95 -7.03 -4.61 -2.57
C ILE A 95 -7.51 -4.76 -4.02
N GLY A 96 -8.73 -4.31 -4.34
CA GLY A 96 -9.28 -4.35 -5.69
C GLY A 96 -8.43 -3.60 -6.72
N VAL A 97 -8.02 -2.36 -6.41
CA VAL A 97 -7.13 -1.56 -7.26
C VAL A 97 -5.78 -2.24 -7.45
N THR A 98 -5.21 -2.81 -6.38
CA THR A 98 -3.92 -3.52 -6.41
C THR A 98 -4.00 -4.77 -7.29
N MET A 99 -5.06 -5.57 -7.13
CA MET A 99 -5.31 -6.77 -7.94
C MET A 99 -5.53 -6.45 -9.42
N ASN A 100 -6.21 -5.34 -9.71
CA ASN A 100 -6.40 -4.89 -11.09
C ASN A 100 -5.08 -4.46 -11.73
N GLY A 101 -4.24 -3.74 -10.99
CA GLY A 101 -2.89 -3.36 -11.44
C GLY A 101 -1.95 -4.53 -11.70
N MET A 102 -2.12 -5.66 -10.99
CA MET A 102 -1.34 -6.88 -11.23
C MET A 102 -1.73 -7.65 -12.50
N LYS A 103 -2.92 -7.42 -13.08
CA LYS A 103 -3.40 -8.15 -14.26
C LYS A 103 -2.87 -7.60 -15.60
N GLU A 104 -2.22 -6.43 -15.60
CA GLU A 104 -1.79 -5.77 -16.85
C GLU A 104 -0.41 -6.23 -17.39
N ASP A 105 0.28 -7.18 -16.74
CA ASP A 105 1.50 -7.81 -17.28
C ASP A 105 1.20 -8.97 -18.27
N LYS A 106 0.16 -8.82 -19.09
CA LYS A 106 -0.10 -9.66 -20.27
C LYS A 106 -0.12 -8.79 -21.51
N ASN A 107 1.04 -8.27 -21.90
CA ASN A 107 1.41 -7.93 -23.28
C ASN A 107 2.83 -7.40 -23.28
N ASN A 108 3.80 -8.31 -23.41
CA ASN A 108 5.07 -8.07 -24.08
C ASN A 108 5.37 -9.37 -24.83
N GLU A 109 4.71 -9.52 -25.99
CA GLU A 109 5.30 -10.23 -27.14
C GLU A 109 6.52 -9.45 -27.64
#